data_AF-A0A9D1DTY5-F1
#
_entry.id   AF-A0A9D1DTY5-F1
#
_cell.length_a   1.000
_cell.length_b   1.000
_cell.length_c   1.000
_cell.angle_alpha   90.00
_cell.angle_beta   90.00
_cell.angle_gamma   90.00
#
_symmetry.space_group_name_H-M   'P 1'
#
loop_
_entity.id
_entity.type
_entity.pdbx_description
1 polymer ?
#
loop_
_entity_poly.entity_id
_entity_poly.type
_entity_poly.pdbx_seq_one_letter_code
_entity_poly.pdbx_strand_id
1 'polypeptide(L)'
;MFIDEFIRGYIELNKQQLLEIKDNIHEIKILTHRIKEIIKYLLTYQTQEDYIKIKENFNIVLDNIELLANTLDIKNGTELITLCSFLIHNGYLSEKVYPYRYDDSKKDIIGYECDNVLIYAVNVFSGAGSCRHTATFAKAMLDRFNIQNSLVETYSTDNFELKEKLLAFNNKYKNIGIFHHDIANHLVNYINDNGYEYIADITNNDLLLGYAYNQFAYIFYNDLFKNKNITYPLYNYGYVWYKKINYDEIRTLTIEEQQEINQRVKNAIELFTKNHELFIEFYFQNEKYYHKINKSYGRISEKEKSLRLIKCDK
;
A
#
# COMPACT_ATOMS: atom_id res chain seq x y z
N MET A 1 52.68 48.36 1.60
CA MET A 1 51.62 48.00 2.57
C MET A 1 50.37 47.42 1.90
N PHE A 2 49.85 47.97 0.80
CA PHE A 2 48.63 47.46 0.14
C PHE A 2 48.76 46.08 -0.56
N ILE A 3 49.92 45.74 -1.10
CA ILE A 3 50.14 44.48 -1.84
C ILE A 3 50.10 43.26 -0.89
N ASP A 4 50.64 43.40 0.33
CA ASP A 4 50.69 42.31 1.31
C ASP A 4 49.31 41.96 1.88
N GLU A 5 48.43 42.95 2.05
CA GLU A 5 47.05 42.72 2.51
C GLU A 5 46.21 42.03 1.44
N PHE A 6 46.36 42.41 0.16
CA PHE A 6 45.66 41.76 -0.95
C PHE A 6 46.11 40.30 -1.12
N ILE A 7 47.42 40.03 -1.07
CA ILE A 7 47.96 38.66 -1.14
C ILE A 7 47.48 37.82 0.05
N ARG A 8 47.47 38.37 1.27
CA ARG A 8 46.93 37.67 2.46
C ARG A 8 45.45 37.36 2.32
N GLY A 9 44.64 38.32 1.85
CA GLY A 9 43.21 38.10 1.61
C GLY A 9 42.95 37.00 0.57
N TYR A 10 43.72 36.98 -0.53
CA TYR A 10 43.63 35.94 -1.55
C TYR A 10 44.02 34.55 -1.03
N ILE A 11 45.07 34.47 -0.21
CA ILE A 11 45.48 33.19 0.43
C ILE A 11 44.38 32.68 1.37
N GLU A 12 43.77 33.56 2.16
CA GLU A 12 42.74 33.16 3.12
C GLU A 12 41.45 32.69 2.43
N LEU A 13 41.03 33.37 1.36
CA LEU A 13 39.91 32.93 0.53
C LEU A 13 40.14 31.54 -0.07
N ASN A 14 41.34 31.29 -0.62
CA ASN A 14 41.68 29.97 -1.18
C ASN A 14 41.73 28.87 -0.11
N LYS A 15 42.17 29.17 1.12
CA LYS A 15 42.13 28.21 2.23
C LYS A 15 40.70 27.84 2.60
N GLN A 16 39.80 28.82 2.66
CA GLN A 16 38.37 28.58 2.94
C GLN A 16 37.74 27.71 1.86
N GLN A 17 37.98 28.01 0.58
CA GLN A 17 37.50 27.19 -0.54
C GLN A 17 38.07 25.76 -0.49
N LEU A 18 39.34 25.60 -0.12
CA LEU A 18 39.97 24.28 -0.03
C LEU A 18 39.45 23.46 1.17
N LEU A 19 39.04 24.11 2.25
CA LEU A 19 38.34 23.46 3.37
C LEU A 19 36.95 22.99 2.93
N GLU A 20 36.18 23.86 2.28
CA GLU A 20 34.85 23.52 1.75
C GLU A 20 34.91 22.33 0.77
N ILE A 21 35.89 22.32 -0.15
CA ILE A 21 36.09 21.18 -1.07
C ILE A 21 36.42 19.90 -0.31
N LYS A 22 37.25 19.96 0.74
CA LYS A 22 37.58 18.78 1.56
C LYS A 22 36.36 18.24 2.30
N ASP A 23 35.54 19.12 2.85
CA ASP A 23 34.30 18.74 3.54
C ASP A 23 33.32 18.08 2.56
N ASN A 24 33.13 18.68 1.37
CA ASN A 24 32.31 18.10 0.30
C ASN A 24 32.81 16.71 -0.15
N ILE A 25 34.13 16.53 -0.32
CA ILE A 25 34.71 15.22 -0.66
C ILE A 25 34.46 14.19 0.46
N HIS A 26 34.56 14.61 1.73
CA HIS A 26 34.29 13.75 2.86
C HIS A 26 32.83 13.29 2.88
N GLU A 27 31.88 14.22 2.67
CA GLU A 27 30.45 13.91 2.58
C GLU A 27 30.13 12.94 1.42
N ILE A 28 30.70 13.17 0.23
CA ILE A 28 30.51 12.28 -0.93
C ILE A 28 31.02 10.86 -0.64
N LYS A 29 32.16 10.72 0.05
CA LYS A 29 32.68 9.40 0.43
C LYS A 29 31.74 8.67 1.40
N ILE A 30 31.18 9.39 2.37
CA ILE A 30 30.19 8.84 3.31
C ILE A 30 28.93 8.39 2.55
N LEU A 31 28.38 9.24 1.68
CA LEU A 31 27.21 8.91 0.86
C LEU A 31 27.45 7.69 -0.04
N THR A 32 28.62 7.64 -0.69
CA THR A 32 29.00 6.52 -1.56
C THR A 32 29.07 5.20 -0.79
N HIS A 33 29.66 5.22 0.41
CA HIS A 33 29.69 4.03 1.27
C HIS A 33 28.28 3.60 1.70
N ARG A 34 27.43 4.55 2.11
CA ARG A 34 26.03 4.29 2.48
C ARG A 34 25.25 3.63 1.34
N ILE A 35 25.36 4.16 0.12
CA ILE A 35 24.68 3.61 -1.06
C ILE A 35 25.13 2.17 -1.30
N LYS A 36 26.42 1.85 -1.17
CA LYS A 36 26.93 0.47 -1.33
C LYS A 36 26.34 -0.49 -0.31
N GLU A 37 26.26 -0.09 0.97
CA GLU A 37 25.67 -0.93 2.02
C GLU A 37 24.16 -1.13 1.81
N ILE A 38 23.44 -0.09 1.39
CA ILE A 38 22.01 -0.19 1.03
C ILE A 38 21.81 -1.14 -0.16
N ILE A 39 22.59 -0.99 -1.24
CA ILE A 39 22.49 -1.89 -2.41
C ILE A 39 22.75 -3.33 -2.01
N LYS A 40 23.80 -3.59 -1.22
CA LYS A 40 24.12 -4.94 -0.72
C LYS A 40 22.99 -5.51 0.14
N TYR A 41 22.39 -4.69 1.00
CA TYR A 41 21.24 -5.08 1.79
C TYR A 41 20.04 -5.45 0.92
N LEU A 42 19.69 -4.61 -0.06
CA LEU A 42 18.56 -4.84 -0.98
C LEU A 42 18.76 -6.11 -1.81
N LEU A 43 19.96 -6.34 -2.34
CA LEU A 43 20.28 -7.54 -3.13
C LEU A 43 20.13 -8.86 -2.36
N THR A 44 20.21 -8.81 -1.02
CA THR A 44 20.13 -10.01 -0.18
C THR A 44 18.83 -10.06 0.62
N TYR A 45 17.98 -9.04 0.55
CA TYR A 45 16.83 -8.84 1.42
C TYR A 45 15.90 -10.06 1.48
N GLN A 46 15.50 -10.58 0.31
CA GLN A 46 14.58 -11.71 0.20
C GLN A 46 15.15 -13.05 0.72
N THR A 47 16.46 -13.11 0.92
CA THR A 47 17.14 -14.30 1.49
C THR A 47 17.44 -14.18 2.98
N GLN A 48 17.12 -13.03 3.59
CA GLN A 48 17.33 -12.83 5.03
C GLN A 48 16.28 -13.61 5.83
N GLU A 49 16.74 -14.15 6.97
CA GLU A 49 15.92 -14.97 7.87
C GLU A 49 14.60 -14.28 8.27
N ASP A 50 14.65 -12.98 8.56
CA ASP A 50 13.46 -12.22 8.95
C ASP A 50 12.44 -12.07 7.82
N TYR A 51 12.89 -11.90 6.58
CA TYR A 51 11.98 -11.85 5.42
C TYR A 51 11.34 -13.22 5.18
N ILE A 52 12.13 -14.30 5.22
CA ILE A 52 11.63 -15.67 5.05
C ILE A 52 10.56 -15.97 6.11
N LYS A 53 10.83 -15.61 7.38
CA LYS A 53 9.84 -15.75 8.46
C LYS A 53 8.58 -14.95 8.20
N ILE A 54 8.68 -13.70 7.74
CA ILE A 54 7.49 -12.91 7.41
C ILE A 54 6.68 -13.64 6.34
N LYS A 55 7.31 -14.07 5.25
CA LYS A 55 6.65 -14.73 4.13
C LYS A 55 5.97 -16.03 4.55
N GLU A 56 6.65 -16.89 5.32
CA GLU A 56 6.09 -18.15 5.82
C GLU A 56 4.87 -17.91 6.72
N ASN A 57 4.99 -17.02 7.71
CA ASN A 57 3.88 -16.75 8.64
C ASN A 57 2.72 -16.04 7.92
N PHE A 58 3.02 -15.17 6.94
CA PHE A 58 2.00 -14.51 6.11
C PHE A 58 1.21 -15.53 5.29
N ASN A 59 1.89 -16.47 4.65
CA ASN A 59 1.23 -17.53 3.88
C ASN A 59 0.32 -18.38 4.78
N ILE A 60 0.74 -18.72 6.01
CA ILE A 60 -0.12 -19.46 6.95
C ILE A 60 -1.39 -18.66 7.28
N VAL A 61 -1.29 -17.33 7.45
CA VAL A 61 -2.49 -16.50 7.68
C VAL A 61 -3.41 -16.55 6.45
N LEU A 62 -2.86 -16.42 5.24
CA LEU A 62 -3.65 -16.52 4.01
C LEU A 62 -4.31 -17.91 3.85
N ASP A 63 -3.60 -18.99 4.18
CA ASP A 63 -4.13 -20.36 4.17
C ASP A 63 -5.31 -20.51 5.15
N ASN A 64 -5.22 -19.88 6.33
CA ASN A 64 -6.31 -19.90 7.30
C ASN A 64 -7.50 -19.04 6.87
N ILE A 65 -7.28 -17.94 6.14
CA ILE A 65 -8.36 -17.15 5.53
C ILE A 65 -9.06 -17.97 4.45
N GLU A 66 -8.31 -18.71 3.65
CA GLU A 66 -8.84 -19.65 2.66
C GLU A 66 -9.71 -20.73 3.31
N LEU A 67 -9.25 -21.31 4.43
CA LEU A 67 -10.04 -22.28 5.20
C LEU A 67 -11.34 -21.66 5.76
N LEU A 68 -11.27 -20.44 6.31
CA LEU A 68 -12.44 -19.72 6.81
C LEU A 68 -13.44 -19.44 5.67
N ALA A 69 -12.97 -18.92 4.54
CA ALA A 69 -13.80 -18.65 3.37
C ALA A 69 -14.48 -19.92 2.86
N ASN A 70 -13.74 -21.04 2.76
CA ASN A 70 -14.29 -22.34 2.37
C ASN A 70 -15.34 -22.86 3.36
N THR A 71 -15.15 -22.63 4.67
CA THR A 71 -16.11 -23.01 5.72
C THR A 71 -17.42 -22.23 5.59
N LEU A 72 -17.33 -20.97 5.15
CA LEU A 72 -18.47 -20.08 4.90
C LEU A 72 -19.04 -20.21 3.47
N ASP A 73 -18.50 -21.11 2.65
CA ASP A 73 -18.81 -21.27 1.21
C ASP A 73 -18.66 -19.98 0.38
N ILE A 74 -17.70 -19.13 0.74
CA ILE A 74 -17.37 -17.88 0.05
C ILE A 74 -16.38 -18.15 -1.09
N LYS A 75 -16.73 -17.75 -2.31
CA LYS A 75 -15.91 -18.07 -3.49
C LYS A 75 -15.73 -16.91 -4.47
N ASN A 76 -16.63 -15.93 -4.48
CA ASN A 76 -16.55 -14.82 -5.45
C ASN A 76 -15.76 -13.64 -4.89
N GLY A 77 -15.20 -12.83 -5.80
CA GLY A 77 -14.36 -11.69 -5.46
C GLY A 77 -15.05 -10.65 -4.58
N THR A 78 -16.37 -10.47 -4.74
CA THR A 78 -17.15 -9.50 -3.95
C THR A 78 -17.27 -9.95 -2.50
N GLU A 79 -17.61 -11.21 -2.26
CA GLU A 79 -17.67 -11.78 -0.91
C GLU A 79 -16.28 -11.83 -0.28
N LEU A 80 -15.26 -12.18 -1.06
CA LEU A 80 -13.87 -12.22 -0.59
C LEU A 80 -13.38 -10.83 -0.18
N ILE A 81 -13.56 -9.78 -1.00
CA ILE A 81 -13.18 -8.42 -0.59
C ILE A 81 -13.98 -7.94 0.61
N THR A 82 -15.25 -8.38 0.74
CA THR A 82 -16.07 -8.14 1.93
C THR A 82 -15.48 -8.84 3.17
N LEU A 83 -15.05 -10.09 3.04
CA LEU A 83 -14.37 -10.84 4.10
C LEU A 83 -13.07 -10.15 4.51
N CYS A 84 -12.27 -9.72 3.54
CA CYS A 84 -11.04 -8.96 3.79
C CYS A 84 -11.31 -7.70 4.61
N SER A 85 -12.27 -6.88 4.15
CA SER A 85 -12.71 -5.67 4.84
C SER A 85 -13.16 -5.98 6.26
N PHE A 86 -14.00 -7.01 6.43
CA PHE A 86 -14.52 -7.42 7.73
C PHE A 86 -13.40 -7.86 8.69
N LEU A 87 -12.45 -8.67 8.21
CA LEU A 87 -11.31 -9.15 8.98
C LEU A 87 -10.37 -8.03 9.43
N ILE A 88 -10.11 -7.05 8.56
CA ILE A 88 -9.27 -5.89 8.86
C ILE A 88 -9.98 -4.99 9.88
N HIS A 89 -11.16 -4.46 9.53
CA HIS A 89 -11.77 -3.37 10.30
C HIS A 89 -12.31 -3.81 11.67
N ASN A 90 -12.64 -5.09 11.85
CA ASN A 90 -13.01 -5.63 13.16
C ASN A 90 -11.80 -6.11 13.98
N GLY A 91 -10.57 -5.98 13.46
CA GLY A 91 -9.35 -6.28 14.20
C GLY A 91 -8.95 -7.76 14.26
N TYR A 92 -9.64 -8.63 13.52
CA TYR A 92 -9.33 -10.07 13.47
C TYR A 92 -7.96 -10.38 12.86
N LEU A 93 -7.38 -9.43 12.12
CA LEU A 93 -6.03 -9.48 11.55
C LEU A 93 -5.04 -8.59 12.32
N SER A 94 -5.15 -8.45 13.63
CA SER A 94 -4.20 -7.65 14.41
C SER A 94 -3.82 -8.35 15.70
N GLU A 95 -2.67 -8.02 16.31
CA GLU A 95 -2.23 -8.63 17.58
C GLU A 95 -3.16 -8.37 18.77
N LYS A 96 -4.05 -7.39 18.66
CA LYS A 96 -5.02 -7.05 19.69
C LYS A 96 -6.33 -6.75 19.01
N VAL A 97 -7.40 -7.45 19.36
CA VAL A 97 -8.74 -7.25 18.79
C VAL A 97 -9.23 -5.83 19.08
N TYR A 98 -8.92 -4.91 18.18
CA TYR A 98 -9.38 -3.53 18.17
C TYR A 98 -9.69 -3.13 16.73
N PRO A 99 -10.64 -2.21 16.52
CA PRO A 99 -10.90 -1.68 15.20
C PRO A 99 -9.63 -1.13 14.55
N TYR A 100 -9.47 -1.43 13.25
CA TYR A 100 -8.31 -0.97 12.49
C TYR A 100 -8.24 0.55 12.51
N ARG A 101 -7.05 1.10 12.80
CA ARG A 101 -6.85 2.55 12.84
C ARG A 101 -6.15 3.02 11.58
N TYR A 102 -6.80 3.93 10.86
CA TYR A 102 -6.13 4.65 9.78
C TYR A 102 -4.93 5.46 10.32
N ASP A 103 -3.75 5.25 9.73
CA ASP A 103 -2.49 5.85 10.12
C ASP A 103 -1.57 5.99 8.89
N ASP A 104 -1.53 7.20 8.31
CA ASP A 104 -0.68 7.56 7.18
C ASP A 104 0.77 7.88 7.58
N SER A 105 1.03 8.05 8.88
CA SER A 105 2.36 8.34 9.43
C SER A 105 3.26 7.09 9.51
N LYS A 106 2.66 5.90 9.41
CA LYS A 106 3.35 4.62 9.32
C LYS A 106 4.37 4.65 8.18
N LYS A 107 5.65 4.46 8.51
CA LYS A 107 6.75 4.40 7.53
C LYS A 107 7.02 2.97 7.08
N ASP A 108 7.24 2.81 5.78
CA ASP A 108 7.56 1.53 5.16
C ASP A 108 9.06 1.29 5.06
N ILE A 109 9.41 0.03 4.85
CA ILE A 109 10.79 -0.43 4.68
C ILE A 109 11.24 -0.35 3.19
N ILE A 110 12.49 0.08 2.94
CA ILE A 110 13.19 0.31 1.64
C ILE A 110 13.30 -0.96 0.79
N GLY A 111 13.12 -2.18 1.33
CA GLY A 111 13.01 -3.40 0.50
C GLY A 111 12.07 -3.27 -0.73
N TYR A 112 11.18 -2.27 -0.69
CA TYR A 112 10.45 -1.47 -1.70
C TYR A 112 10.59 -1.72 -3.22
N GLU A 113 11.68 -2.25 -3.77
CA GLU A 113 11.78 -2.40 -5.24
C GLU A 113 11.58 -3.84 -5.74
N CYS A 114 11.51 -4.84 -4.86
CA CYS A 114 11.54 -6.26 -5.26
C CYS A 114 10.30 -7.10 -4.88
N ASP A 115 9.50 -6.69 -3.88
CA ASP A 115 8.27 -7.42 -3.46
C ASP A 115 7.29 -6.49 -2.73
N ASN A 116 6.61 -5.66 -3.52
CA ASN A 116 5.86 -4.53 -2.99
C ASN A 116 4.63 -5.01 -2.22
N VAL A 117 3.95 -6.06 -2.69
CA VAL A 117 2.70 -6.52 -2.10
C VAL A 117 2.89 -7.03 -0.67
N LEU A 118 3.83 -7.94 -0.42
CA LEU A 118 4.00 -8.56 0.90
C LEU A 118 4.32 -7.53 1.98
N ILE A 119 5.24 -6.61 1.69
CA ILE A 119 5.80 -5.68 2.67
C ILE A 119 4.78 -4.64 3.15
N TYR A 120 3.90 -4.17 2.27
CA TYR A 120 2.80 -3.32 2.71
C TYR A 120 1.70 -4.13 3.37
N ALA A 121 1.37 -5.30 2.83
CA ALA A 121 0.28 -6.12 3.34
C ALA A 121 0.48 -6.47 4.82
N VAL A 122 1.70 -6.80 5.24
CA VAL A 122 1.98 -7.23 6.62
C VAL A 122 1.75 -6.14 7.66
N ASN A 123 1.67 -4.86 7.29
CA ASN A 123 1.37 -3.80 8.25
C ASN A 123 -0.05 -3.90 8.82
N VAL A 124 -0.98 -4.61 8.17
CA VAL A 124 -2.33 -4.82 8.72
C VAL A 124 -2.28 -5.49 10.10
N PHE A 125 -1.30 -6.39 10.33
CA PHE A 125 -1.12 -7.11 11.60
C PHE A 125 -0.75 -6.23 12.79
N SER A 126 -0.32 -5.00 12.54
CA SER A 126 -0.07 -4.03 13.61
C SER A 126 -1.35 -3.34 14.11
N GLY A 127 -2.49 -3.56 13.44
CA GLY A 127 -3.78 -2.93 13.75
C GLY A 127 -3.89 -1.47 13.30
N ALA A 128 -2.87 -0.94 12.61
CA ALA A 128 -2.88 0.42 12.09
C ALA A 128 -2.10 0.58 10.78
N GLY A 129 -2.59 1.44 9.90
CA GLY A 129 -1.97 1.71 8.60
C GLY A 129 -2.86 2.51 7.66
N SER A 130 -2.44 2.67 6.40
CA SER A 130 -3.13 3.48 5.39
C SER A 130 -3.61 2.62 4.21
N CYS A 131 -4.18 3.28 3.20
CA CYS A 131 -4.72 2.66 1.99
C CYS A 131 -3.80 1.64 1.33
N ARG A 132 -2.50 1.93 1.27
CA ARG A 132 -1.54 0.99 0.67
C ARG A 132 -1.42 -0.32 1.44
N HIS A 133 -1.59 -0.33 2.77
CA HIS A 133 -1.51 -1.55 3.57
C HIS A 133 -2.76 -2.41 3.40
N THR A 134 -3.94 -1.81 3.46
CA THR A 134 -5.20 -2.54 3.29
C THR A 134 -5.34 -3.05 1.86
N ALA A 135 -5.10 -2.21 0.85
CA ALA A 135 -5.23 -2.59 -0.55
C ALA A 135 -4.23 -3.69 -0.97
N THR A 136 -2.98 -3.64 -0.49
CA THR A 136 -1.98 -4.69 -0.78
C THR A 136 -2.29 -6.01 -0.07
N PHE A 137 -2.84 -5.96 1.15
CA PHE A 137 -3.33 -7.16 1.81
C PHE A 137 -4.52 -7.77 1.05
N ALA A 138 -5.50 -6.96 0.65
CA ALA A 138 -6.61 -7.41 -0.20
C ALA A 138 -6.11 -8.02 -1.51
N LYS A 139 -5.12 -7.40 -2.16
CA LYS A 139 -4.47 -7.98 -3.34
C LYS A 139 -3.88 -9.36 -3.06
N ALA A 140 -3.05 -9.49 -2.02
CA ALA A 140 -2.41 -10.76 -1.68
C ALA A 140 -3.45 -11.86 -1.38
N MET A 141 -4.52 -11.50 -0.69
CA MET A 141 -5.63 -12.40 -0.40
C MET A 141 -6.37 -12.78 -1.69
N LEU A 142 -6.75 -11.83 -2.55
CA LEU A 142 -7.42 -12.15 -3.83
C LEU A 142 -6.56 -12.98 -4.77
N ASP A 143 -5.24 -12.73 -4.81
CA ASP A 143 -4.28 -13.55 -5.56
C ASP A 143 -4.27 -15.00 -5.05
N ARG A 144 -4.43 -15.22 -3.74
CA ARG A 144 -4.52 -16.56 -3.14
C ARG A 144 -5.73 -17.36 -3.66
N PHE A 145 -6.85 -16.68 -3.91
CA PHE A 145 -8.07 -17.29 -4.47
C PHE A 145 -8.12 -17.28 -6.01
N ASN A 146 -7.03 -16.91 -6.68
CA ASN A 146 -6.97 -16.75 -8.14
C ASN A 146 -8.01 -15.76 -8.71
N ILE A 147 -8.42 -14.76 -7.93
CA ILE A 147 -9.29 -13.68 -8.42
C ILE A 147 -8.43 -12.66 -9.16
N GLN A 148 -8.76 -12.37 -10.42
CA GLN A 148 -8.00 -11.39 -11.20
C GLN A 148 -8.16 -10.00 -10.58
N ASN A 149 -7.06 -9.44 -10.09
CA ASN A 149 -7.06 -8.14 -9.43
C ASN A 149 -5.76 -7.35 -9.72
N SER A 150 -5.81 -6.04 -9.47
CA SER A 150 -4.63 -5.17 -9.47
C SER A 150 -4.79 -4.03 -8.47
N LEU A 151 -3.69 -3.33 -8.20
CA LEU A 151 -3.68 -2.11 -7.40
C LEU A 151 -3.80 -0.91 -8.32
N VAL A 152 -4.54 0.11 -7.88
CA VAL A 152 -4.78 1.33 -8.64
C VAL A 152 -4.43 2.52 -7.79
N GLU A 153 -3.44 3.29 -8.24
CA GLU A 153 -3.12 4.58 -7.66
C GLU A 153 -4.20 5.59 -8.02
N THR A 154 -4.57 6.41 -7.06
CA THR A 154 -5.63 7.40 -7.20
C THR A 154 -5.34 8.64 -6.36
N TYR A 155 -6.15 9.66 -6.55
CA TYR A 155 -6.15 10.86 -5.74
C TYR A 155 -7.50 11.07 -5.04
N SER A 156 -7.48 10.92 -3.72
CA SER A 156 -8.61 11.22 -2.86
C SER A 156 -8.61 12.72 -2.52
N THR A 157 -9.63 13.44 -2.99
CA THR A 157 -9.92 14.84 -2.66
C THR A 157 -11.41 15.11 -2.77
N ASP A 158 -11.93 16.09 -2.03
CA ASP A 158 -13.32 16.55 -2.19
C ASP A 158 -13.45 17.59 -3.33
N ASN A 159 -12.35 18.07 -3.91
CA ASN A 159 -12.36 19.08 -4.98
C ASN A 159 -12.44 18.44 -6.37
N PHE A 160 -13.64 18.47 -6.99
CA PHE A 160 -13.88 17.87 -8.32
C PHE A 160 -13.06 18.54 -9.45
N GLU A 161 -12.97 19.87 -9.47
CA GLU A 161 -12.20 20.59 -10.50
C GLU A 161 -10.72 20.23 -10.44
N LEU A 162 -10.18 20.01 -9.23
CA LEU A 162 -8.82 19.52 -9.04
C LEU A 162 -8.65 18.09 -9.60
N LYS A 163 -9.63 17.19 -9.41
CA LYS A 163 -9.56 15.82 -9.96
C LYS A 163 -9.46 15.84 -11.49
N GLU A 164 -10.28 16.64 -12.17
CA GLU A 164 -10.24 16.75 -13.63
C GLU A 164 -8.91 17.32 -14.11
N LYS A 165 -8.38 18.36 -13.44
CA LYS A 165 -7.07 18.92 -13.76
C LYS A 165 -5.93 17.93 -13.55
N LEU A 166 -5.97 17.17 -12.45
CA LEU A 166 -4.97 16.14 -12.15
C LEU A 166 -5.03 15.00 -13.16
N LEU A 167 -6.22 14.57 -13.56
CA LEU A 167 -6.39 13.55 -14.59
C LEU A 167 -5.89 14.03 -15.96
N ALA A 168 -6.21 15.26 -16.36
CA ALA A 168 -5.73 15.85 -17.60
C ALA A 168 -4.20 16.04 -17.61
N PHE A 169 -3.64 16.53 -16.49
CA PHE A 169 -2.20 16.64 -16.29
C PHE A 169 -1.54 15.27 -16.44
N ASN A 170 -2.07 14.28 -15.73
CA ASN A 170 -1.61 12.92 -15.82
C ASN A 170 -1.65 12.40 -17.27
N ASN A 171 -2.80 12.41 -17.95
CA ASN A 171 -2.92 11.87 -19.30
C ASN A 171 -1.92 12.49 -20.29
N LYS A 172 -1.63 13.78 -20.11
CA LYS A 172 -0.63 14.51 -20.88
C LYS A 172 0.81 14.07 -20.58
N TYR A 173 1.12 13.68 -19.35
CA TYR A 173 2.48 13.35 -18.88
C TYR A 173 2.69 11.88 -18.47
N LYS A 174 1.81 10.98 -18.91
CA LYS A 174 1.86 9.52 -18.63
C LYS A 174 3.16 8.81 -19.01
N ASN A 175 4.01 9.43 -19.85
CA ASN A 175 5.32 8.90 -20.25
C ASN A 175 6.50 9.48 -19.44
N ILE A 176 6.24 10.41 -18.54
CA ILE A 176 7.27 11.09 -17.74
C ILE A 176 7.21 10.55 -16.31
N GLY A 177 7.83 9.39 -16.08
CA GLY A 177 7.74 8.63 -14.81
C GLY A 177 8.17 9.39 -13.54
N ILE A 178 8.85 10.52 -13.68
CA ILE A 178 9.38 11.31 -12.55
C ILE A 178 8.25 12.03 -11.76
N PHE A 179 7.10 12.32 -12.39
CA PHE A 179 6.01 13.05 -11.74
C PHE A 179 4.98 12.15 -11.05
N HIS A 180 5.15 10.84 -11.10
CA HIS A 180 4.05 9.90 -10.85
C HIS A 180 3.84 9.59 -9.36
N HIS A 181 4.89 9.66 -8.55
CA HIS A 181 4.82 9.38 -7.11
C HIS A 181 4.18 10.51 -6.26
N ASP A 182 4.28 11.76 -6.70
CA ASP A 182 3.82 12.91 -5.89
C ASP A 182 2.35 13.29 -6.16
N ILE A 183 1.72 12.69 -7.18
CA ILE A 183 0.36 13.04 -7.60
C ILE A 183 -0.69 12.09 -7.01
N ALA A 184 -0.34 10.83 -6.74
CA ALA A 184 -1.24 9.89 -6.08
C ALA A 184 -1.10 9.98 -4.56
N ASN A 185 -2.21 10.06 -3.84
CA ASN A 185 -2.23 10.04 -2.36
C ASN A 185 -3.04 8.86 -1.80
N HIS A 186 -3.58 8.01 -2.68
CA HIS A 186 -4.51 6.94 -2.30
C HIS A 186 -4.32 5.70 -3.18
N LEU A 187 -4.68 4.52 -2.66
CA LEU A 187 -4.53 3.23 -3.34
C LEU A 187 -5.79 2.39 -3.15
N VAL A 188 -6.33 1.84 -4.23
CA VAL A 188 -7.54 1.01 -4.24
C VAL A 188 -7.31 -0.29 -5.02
N ASN A 189 -8.22 -1.24 -4.90
CA ASN A 189 -8.18 -2.50 -5.65
C ASN A 189 -9.07 -2.39 -6.89
N TYR A 190 -8.55 -2.82 -8.04
CA TYR A 190 -9.35 -3.20 -9.19
C TYR A 190 -9.55 -4.71 -9.19
N ILE A 191 -10.78 -5.15 -9.44
CA ILE A 191 -11.17 -6.55 -9.40
C ILE A 191 -11.94 -6.86 -10.69
N ASN A 192 -11.52 -7.92 -11.37
CA ASN A 192 -12.26 -8.56 -12.45
C ASN A 192 -12.60 -9.98 -11.99
N ASP A 193 -13.87 -10.22 -11.74
CA ASP A 193 -14.37 -11.51 -11.29
C ASP A 193 -15.56 -11.93 -12.16
N ASN A 194 -15.39 -13.00 -12.93
CA ASN A 194 -16.42 -13.59 -13.79
C ASN A 194 -17.18 -12.58 -14.68
N GLY A 195 -16.47 -11.57 -15.20
CA GLY A 195 -17.06 -10.55 -16.09
C GLY A 195 -17.62 -9.31 -15.39
N TYR A 196 -17.58 -9.26 -14.05
CA TYR A 196 -17.79 -8.03 -13.29
C TYR A 196 -16.46 -7.33 -13.04
N GLU A 197 -16.33 -6.10 -13.54
CA GLU A 197 -15.15 -5.26 -13.37
C GLU A 197 -15.49 -4.07 -12.48
N TYR A 198 -14.89 -4.02 -11.29
CA TYR A 198 -15.20 -3.03 -10.27
C TYR A 198 -13.97 -2.61 -9.46
N ILE A 199 -14.14 -1.51 -8.74
CA ILE A 199 -13.15 -0.89 -7.87
C ILE A 199 -13.59 -1.10 -6.44
N ALA A 200 -12.67 -1.46 -5.55
CA ALA A 200 -12.91 -1.63 -4.13
C ALA A 200 -11.92 -0.79 -3.31
N ASP A 201 -12.45 0.01 -2.39
CA ASP A 201 -11.69 0.74 -1.39
C ASP A 201 -12.11 0.26 0.00
N ILE A 202 -11.14 -0.33 0.71
CA ILE A 202 -11.28 -0.87 2.08
C ILE A 202 -10.40 -0.09 3.07
N THR A 203 -10.16 1.19 2.79
CA THR A 203 -9.26 2.01 3.61
C THR A 203 -9.94 2.59 4.83
N ASN A 204 -11.11 3.18 4.62
CA ASN A 204 -11.94 3.69 5.71
C ASN A 204 -12.66 2.50 6.34
N ASN A 205 -13.27 2.63 7.53
CA ASN A 205 -14.00 1.53 8.21
C ASN A 205 -15.21 0.96 7.43
N ASP A 206 -15.30 1.28 6.15
CA ASP A 206 -16.34 0.97 5.20
C ASP A 206 -15.71 0.31 3.96
N LEU A 207 -16.39 -0.69 3.41
CA LEU A 207 -16.13 -1.19 2.07
C LEU A 207 -16.87 -0.31 1.06
N LEU A 208 -16.13 0.45 0.26
CA LEU A 208 -16.67 1.20 -0.87
C LEU A 208 -16.42 0.43 -2.15
N LEU A 209 -17.49 0.12 -2.88
CA LEU A 209 -17.41 -0.49 -4.20
C LEU A 209 -17.84 0.51 -5.27
N GLY A 210 -17.23 0.46 -6.44
CA GLY A 210 -17.53 1.36 -7.54
C GLY A 210 -17.25 0.75 -8.91
N TYR A 211 -17.65 1.43 -9.96
CA TYR A 211 -17.35 1.05 -11.34
C TYR A 211 -16.39 2.06 -11.98
N ALA A 212 -15.57 1.60 -12.93
CA ALA A 212 -14.73 2.47 -13.72
C ALA A 212 -15.51 3.04 -14.92
N TYR A 213 -15.38 4.34 -15.17
CA TYR A 213 -15.87 5.01 -16.38
C TYR A 213 -15.02 6.25 -16.67
N ASN A 214 -14.54 6.42 -17.91
CA ASN A 214 -13.69 7.55 -18.32
C ASN A 214 -12.51 7.83 -17.36
N GLN A 215 -11.81 6.77 -16.92
CA GLN A 215 -10.73 6.84 -15.93
C GLN A 215 -11.12 7.41 -14.56
N PHE A 216 -12.39 7.34 -14.18
CA PHE A 216 -12.85 7.58 -12.82
C PHE A 216 -13.49 6.33 -12.25
N ALA A 217 -13.27 6.07 -10.96
CA ALA A 217 -14.17 5.19 -10.21
C ALA A 217 -15.32 5.99 -9.65
N TYR A 218 -16.54 5.51 -9.89
CA TYR A 218 -17.77 6.02 -9.33
C TYR A 218 -18.28 5.02 -8.31
N ILE A 219 -18.31 5.42 -7.03
CA ILE A 219 -18.80 4.56 -5.95
C ILE A 219 -20.30 4.31 -6.10
N PHE A 220 -20.71 3.07 -5.90
CA PHE A 220 -22.11 2.65 -5.95
C PHE A 220 -22.93 3.46 -4.95
N TYR A 221 -24.14 3.82 -5.36
CA TYR A 221 -25.13 4.26 -4.39
C TYR A 221 -25.49 3.07 -3.49
N ASN A 222 -25.27 3.20 -2.18
CA ASN A 222 -25.59 2.16 -1.22
C ASN A 222 -26.31 2.78 -0.01
N ASP A 223 -27.56 2.37 0.22
CA ASP A 223 -28.40 2.88 1.31
C ASP A 223 -27.80 2.62 2.72
N LEU A 224 -26.89 1.65 2.85
CA LEU A 224 -26.14 1.41 4.10
C LEU A 224 -25.13 2.53 4.40
N PHE A 225 -24.63 3.22 3.36
CA PHE A 225 -23.54 4.18 3.43
C PHE A 225 -23.99 5.49 2.80
N LYS A 226 -24.74 6.30 3.57
CA LYS A 226 -25.34 7.57 3.14
C LYS A 226 -24.36 8.43 2.31
N ASN A 227 -24.57 8.41 0.99
CA ASN A 227 -24.07 9.28 -0.07
C ASN A 227 -22.93 10.26 0.25
N LYS A 228 -21.80 10.00 -0.41
CA LYS A 228 -21.04 11.04 -1.12
C LYS A 228 -20.87 10.55 -2.56
N ASN A 229 -21.01 11.43 -3.55
CA ASN A 229 -20.55 11.16 -4.92
C ASN A 229 -19.01 11.12 -4.90
N ILE A 230 -18.46 10.03 -4.37
CA ILE A 230 -17.03 9.83 -4.27
C ILE A 230 -16.59 9.34 -5.64
N THR A 231 -15.83 10.20 -6.30
CA THR A 231 -15.15 9.87 -7.55
C THR A 231 -13.65 9.85 -7.33
N TYR A 232 -12.99 8.84 -7.88
CA TYR A 232 -11.54 8.69 -7.77
C TYR A 232 -10.93 8.71 -9.17
N PRO A 233 -10.01 9.62 -9.52
CA PRO A 233 -9.27 9.50 -10.76
C PRO A 233 -8.42 8.23 -10.71
N LEU A 234 -8.52 7.39 -11.73
CA LEU A 234 -7.84 6.10 -11.81
C LEU A 234 -6.58 6.26 -12.64
N TYR A 235 -5.43 6.10 -12.00
CA TYR A 235 -4.14 6.22 -12.67
C TYR A 235 -3.73 4.87 -13.25
N ASN A 236 -3.50 4.85 -14.57
CA ASN A 236 -3.05 3.67 -15.33
C ASN A 236 -1.52 3.51 -15.38
N TYR A 237 -0.82 4.28 -14.55
CA TYR A 237 0.63 4.34 -14.44
C TYR A 237 0.94 4.48 -12.94
N GLY A 238 1.89 3.69 -12.50
CA GLY A 238 2.43 3.69 -11.14
C GLY A 238 3.69 2.85 -11.21
N TYR A 239 4.80 3.36 -10.70
CA TYR A 239 6.10 2.69 -10.83
C TYR A 239 6.15 1.36 -10.08
N VAL A 240 5.28 1.19 -9.09
CA VAL A 240 5.34 0.14 -8.08
C VAL A 240 4.41 -1.06 -8.40
N TRP A 241 3.42 -0.86 -9.29
CA TRP A 241 2.32 -1.82 -9.50
C TRP A 241 2.22 -2.26 -10.97
N TYR A 242 2.65 -3.49 -11.23
CA TYR A 242 3.10 -3.96 -12.54
C TYR A 242 2.05 -4.04 -13.67
N LYS A 243 0.74 -3.96 -13.40
CA LYS A 243 -0.30 -4.10 -14.44
C LYS A 243 -0.95 -2.76 -14.77
N LYS A 244 -0.64 -2.24 -15.96
CA LYS A 244 -1.30 -1.06 -16.53
C LYS A 244 -2.65 -1.48 -17.11
N ILE A 245 -3.72 -0.85 -16.67
CA ILE A 245 -5.09 -1.10 -17.14
C ILE A 245 -5.60 0.15 -17.85
N ASN A 246 -6.18 -0.01 -19.04
CA ASN A 246 -6.86 1.08 -19.71
C ASN A 246 -8.31 1.19 -19.21
N TYR A 247 -8.55 2.09 -18.26
CA TYR A 247 -9.88 2.29 -17.68
C TYR A 247 -10.90 2.93 -18.63
N ASP A 248 -10.48 3.41 -19.81
CA ASP A 248 -11.39 3.87 -20.87
C ASP A 248 -12.00 2.71 -21.68
N GLU A 249 -11.37 1.53 -21.63
CA GLU A 249 -11.80 0.35 -22.38
C GLU A 249 -12.60 -0.65 -21.52
N ILE A 250 -12.74 -0.37 -20.22
CA ILE A 250 -13.48 -1.21 -19.29
C ILE A 250 -14.98 -0.99 -19.51
N ARG A 251 -15.74 -2.09 -19.55
CA ARG A 251 -17.18 -2.03 -19.65
C ARG A 251 -17.77 -1.50 -18.34
N THR A 252 -18.55 -0.43 -18.43
CA THR A 252 -19.32 0.08 -17.30
C THR A 252 -20.34 -0.97 -16.82
N LEU A 253 -20.41 -1.18 -15.51
CA LEU A 253 -21.42 -2.03 -14.88
C LEU A 253 -22.82 -1.42 -15.04
N THR A 254 -23.81 -2.25 -15.40
CA THR A 254 -25.21 -1.83 -15.42
C THR A 254 -25.74 -1.62 -14.01
N ILE A 255 -26.90 -0.97 -13.87
CA ILE A 255 -27.52 -0.74 -12.56
C ILE A 255 -27.88 -2.07 -11.88
N GLU A 256 -28.34 -3.05 -12.65
CA GLU A 256 -28.70 -4.39 -12.16
C GLU A 256 -27.46 -5.12 -11.62
N GLU A 257 -26.33 -5.04 -12.32
CA GLU A 257 -25.07 -5.64 -11.87
C GLU A 257 -24.55 -4.98 -10.58
N GLN A 258 -24.67 -3.65 -10.48
CA GLN A 258 -24.32 -2.91 -9.25
C GLN A 258 -25.21 -3.33 -8.07
N GLN A 259 -26.51 -3.50 -8.31
CA GLN A 259 -27.46 -3.99 -7.29
C GLN A 259 -27.14 -5.42 -6.85
N GLU A 260 -26.78 -6.28 -7.78
CA GLU A 260 -26.36 -7.65 -7.51
C GLU A 260 -25.10 -7.69 -6.63
N ILE A 261 -24.07 -6.91 -6.97
CA ILE A 261 -22.85 -6.79 -6.17
C ILE A 261 -23.17 -6.27 -4.76
N ASN A 262 -23.99 -5.22 -4.64
CA ASN A 262 -24.42 -4.70 -3.34
C ASN A 262 -25.20 -5.74 -2.51
N GLN A 263 -26.03 -6.57 -3.16
CA GLN A 263 -26.76 -7.64 -2.46
C GLN A 263 -25.81 -8.74 -1.97
N ARG A 264 -24.78 -9.10 -2.75
CA ARG A 264 -23.74 -10.04 -2.31
C ARG A 264 -22.99 -9.53 -1.08
N VAL A 265 -22.62 -8.24 -1.05
CA VAL A 265 -22.00 -7.61 0.13
C VAL A 265 -22.91 -7.71 1.36
N LYS A 266 -24.19 -7.37 1.23
CA LYS A 266 -25.18 -7.47 2.32
C LYS A 266 -25.29 -8.89 2.86
N ASN A 267 -25.46 -9.85 1.96
CA ASN A 267 -25.56 -11.27 2.33
C ASN A 267 -24.30 -11.76 3.03
N ALA A 268 -23.12 -11.36 2.57
CA ALA A 268 -21.84 -11.70 3.19
C ALA A 268 -21.73 -11.12 4.60
N ILE A 269 -22.04 -9.84 4.81
CA ILE A 269 -22.02 -9.21 6.14
C ILE A 269 -22.99 -9.91 7.10
N GLU A 270 -24.20 -10.25 6.65
CA GLU A 270 -25.16 -11.00 7.46
C GLU A 270 -24.63 -12.40 7.81
N LEU A 271 -24.03 -13.09 6.85
CA LEU A 271 -23.40 -14.39 7.06
C LEU A 271 -22.28 -14.29 8.11
N PHE A 272 -21.42 -13.28 8.03
CA PHE A 272 -20.30 -13.11 8.96
C PHE A 272 -20.80 -12.81 10.37
N THR A 273 -21.82 -11.96 10.48
CA THR A 273 -22.43 -11.58 11.75
C THR A 273 -23.10 -12.78 12.42
N LYS A 274 -23.77 -13.65 11.65
CA LYS A 274 -24.42 -14.87 12.16
C LYS A 274 -23.44 -15.95 12.61
N ASN A 275 -22.21 -15.94 12.09
CA ASN A 275 -21.17 -16.93 12.38
C ASN A 275 -19.95 -16.28 13.07
N HIS A 276 -20.17 -15.28 13.93
CA HIS A 276 -19.10 -14.50 14.57
C HIS A 276 -18.08 -15.40 15.30
N GLU A 277 -18.52 -16.49 15.92
CA GLU A 277 -17.67 -17.45 16.62
C GLU A 277 -16.50 -17.97 15.75
N LEU A 278 -16.74 -18.20 14.45
CA LEU A 278 -15.70 -18.64 13.52
C LEU A 278 -14.59 -17.59 13.36
N PHE A 279 -14.93 -16.30 13.44
CA PHE A 279 -13.95 -15.20 13.36
C PHE A 279 -13.14 -15.06 14.66
N ILE A 280 -13.74 -15.35 15.81
CA ILE A 280 -13.02 -15.41 17.09
C ILE A 280 -12.03 -16.58 17.07
N GLU A 281 -12.47 -17.76 16.62
CA GLU A 281 -11.61 -18.93 16.47
C GLU A 281 -10.47 -18.65 15.48
N PHE A 282 -10.78 -18.06 14.33
CA PHE A 282 -9.79 -17.61 13.36
C PHE A 282 -8.74 -16.69 13.99
N TYR A 283 -9.15 -15.70 14.79
CA TYR A 283 -8.22 -14.80 15.48
C TYR A 283 -7.25 -15.59 16.38
N PHE A 284 -7.76 -16.45 17.26
CA PHE A 284 -6.90 -17.19 18.19
C PHE A 284 -5.98 -18.21 17.51
N GLN A 285 -6.40 -18.77 16.37
CA GLN A 285 -5.54 -19.62 15.55
C GLN A 285 -4.36 -18.85 14.93
N ASN A 286 -4.55 -17.55 14.67
CA ASN A 286 -3.61 -16.74 13.90
C ASN A 286 -2.79 -15.72 14.70
N GLU A 287 -3.19 -15.35 15.92
CA GLU A 287 -2.54 -14.33 16.75
C GLU A 287 -1.01 -14.51 16.87
N LYS A 288 -0.56 -15.77 17.06
CA LYS A 288 0.87 -16.10 17.16
C LYS A 288 1.66 -15.77 15.88
N TYR A 289 1.00 -15.82 14.71
CA TYR A 289 1.63 -15.50 13.42
C TYR A 289 1.73 -13.99 13.24
N TYR A 290 0.70 -13.23 13.64
CA TYR A 290 0.74 -11.76 13.66
C TYR A 290 1.93 -11.27 14.47
N HIS A 291 2.11 -11.85 15.67
CA HIS A 291 3.24 -11.53 16.55
C HIS A 291 4.60 -11.81 15.90
N LYS A 292 4.77 -12.98 15.26
CA LYS A 292 6.01 -13.34 14.57
C LYS A 292 6.31 -12.41 13.39
N ILE A 293 5.28 -12.03 12.64
CA ILE A 293 5.40 -11.10 11.50
C ILE A 293 5.83 -9.72 12.00
N ASN A 294 5.10 -9.14 12.95
CA ASN A 294 5.40 -7.81 13.49
C ASN A 294 6.79 -7.75 14.13
N LYS A 295 7.19 -8.79 14.88
CA LYS A 295 8.53 -8.88 15.48
C LYS A 295 9.64 -8.90 14.42
N SER A 296 9.44 -9.61 13.32
CA SER A 296 10.42 -9.71 12.22
C SER A 296 10.45 -8.44 11.38
N TYR A 297 9.28 -7.85 11.11
CA TYR A 297 9.16 -6.55 10.46
C TYR A 297 9.84 -5.44 11.28
N GLY A 298 9.68 -5.46 12.60
CA GLY A 298 10.35 -4.52 13.51
C GLY A 298 11.87 -4.58 13.41
N ARG A 299 12.47 -5.78 13.44
CA ARG A 299 13.92 -5.96 13.27
C ARG A 299 14.43 -5.46 11.92
N ILE A 300 13.69 -5.74 10.85
CA ILE A 300 13.98 -5.22 9.51
C ILE A 300 13.92 -3.70 9.49
N SER A 301 12.86 -3.12 10.05
CA SER A 301 12.69 -1.66 10.12
C SER A 301 13.82 -0.99 10.91
N GLU A 302 14.26 -1.56 12.03
CA GLU A 302 15.39 -1.07 12.81
C GLU A 302 16.72 -1.15 12.05
N LYS A 303 16.96 -2.26 11.35
CA LYS A 303 18.15 -2.44 10.50
C LYS A 303 18.18 -1.42 9.36
N GLU A 304 17.05 -1.17 8.72
CA GLU A 304 17.01 -0.12 7.70
C GLU A 304 17.13 1.27 8.29
N LYS A 305 16.52 1.54 9.44
CA LYS A 305 16.73 2.80 10.15
C LYS A 305 18.20 3.00 10.44
N SER A 306 18.95 1.99 10.87
CA SER A 306 20.40 2.14 11.09
C SER A 306 21.18 2.37 9.79
N LEU A 307 20.80 1.71 8.68
CA LEU A 307 21.39 1.98 7.36
C LEU A 307 21.10 3.41 6.87
N ARG A 308 19.90 3.94 7.16
CA ARG A 308 19.49 5.34 6.87
C ARG A 308 20.13 6.34 7.85
N LEU A 309 20.32 5.93 9.11
CA LEU A 309 20.78 6.73 10.25
C LEU A 309 22.18 6.32 10.72
N ILE A 310 23.10 5.90 9.84
CA ILE A 310 24.53 5.87 10.21
C ILE A 310 24.91 7.32 10.47
N LYS A 311 24.66 7.76 11.71
CA LYS A 311 25.04 9.03 12.26
C LYS A 311 26.54 9.12 12.11
N CYS A 312 26.98 10.28 11.68
CA CYS A 312 28.33 10.73 11.92
C CYS A 312 28.53 10.72 13.44
N ASP A 313 29.05 9.62 13.98
CA ASP A 313 29.80 9.71 15.22
C ASP A 313 31.11 10.39 14.83
N LYS A 314 31.16 11.71 15.05
CA LYS A 314 32.38 12.45 15.29
C LYS A 314 32.27 13.14 16.63
#